data_AF-A0A3M0JR92-F1
#
_entry.id   AF-A0A3M0JR92-F1
#
_cell.length_a   1.000
_cell.length_b   1.000
_cell.length_c   1.000
_cell.angle_alpha   90.00
_cell.angle_beta   90.00
_cell.angle_gamma   90.00
#
_symmetry.space_group_name_H-M   'P 1'
#
loop_
_entity.id
_entity.type
_entity.pdbx_description
1 polymer ?
#
loop_
_entity_poly.entity_id
_entity_poly.type
_entity_poly.pdbx_seq_one_letter_code
_entity_poly.pdbx_strand_id
1 'polypeptide(L)'
;MDMAFLYHVAYVLVCMLGLCVHEFFYSFLLFDLVYREETLLNVIKSVTRNGRSIILTAVLALILVYLFSIIGFLFLKDDFIMEVDRLKIRTPAAGIGEVPTTTLTSMMGACAKENCSTSIPALNPGEEEEDGIERTCDTLLMCIVTVLNQGLRNGGGVGDVLRKPSKDEPLFAARVVYDLLFYFIVIIIVLNLIFGVIIDTFADLRSEKQKKEEILKTTCFICGLERDKFDNKTVSFEEHIKAEHNMWHYLYFIVLVKVKDPTEYTGPESYVAQMIVEKNLDWFPRMRAMSLVSNEGDSEQNEIRNLQERLESTMSLVKQLSSQLAELKEQMTEQRKNKQRLGFLGSNTPHVNHHMPPP
;
A
#
# COMPACT_ATOMS: atom_id res chain seq x y z
N MET A 1 23.58 -5.83 0.63
CA MET A 1 23.51 -7.22 1.11
C MET A 1 22.11 -7.70 0.82
N ASP A 2 21.96 -8.82 0.11
CA ASP A 2 20.65 -9.34 -0.28
C ASP A 2 19.96 -9.97 0.95
N MET A 3 18.76 -9.49 1.27
CA MET A 3 17.97 -9.98 2.40
C MET A 3 17.57 -11.44 2.20
N ALA A 4 17.34 -11.87 0.95
CA ALA A 4 17.06 -13.26 0.65
C ALA A 4 18.25 -14.15 1.00
N PHE A 5 19.46 -13.74 0.65
CA PHE A 5 20.67 -14.47 1.02
C PHE A 5 20.85 -14.56 2.56
N LEU A 6 20.63 -13.45 3.28
CA LEU A 6 20.75 -13.42 4.73
C LEU A 6 19.75 -14.39 5.41
N TYR A 7 18.53 -14.49 4.88
CA TYR A 7 17.51 -15.43 5.36
C TYR A 7 17.96 -16.89 5.22
N HIS A 8 18.49 -17.28 4.06
CA HIS A 8 18.98 -18.65 3.84
C HIS A 8 20.19 -18.97 4.71
N VAL A 9 21.10 -18.01 4.91
CA VAL A 9 22.24 -18.17 5.83
C VAL A 9 21.74 -18.37 7.26
N ALA A 10 20.79 -17.57 7.72
CA ALA A 10 20.18 -17.73 9.04
C ALA A 10 19.50 -19.10 9.18
N TYR A 11 18.80 -19.57 8.15
CA TYR A 11 18.16 -20.89 8.13
C TYR A 11 19.19 -22.02 8.31
N VAL A 12 20.31 -21.98 7.57
CA VAL A 12 21.41 -22.94 7.74
C VAL A 12 22.00 -22.88 9.14
N LEU A 13 22.19 -21.68 9.70
CA LEU A 13 22.68 -21.53 11.08
C LEU A 13 21.73 -22.16 12.11
N VAL A 14 20.42 -21.96 11.96
CA VAL A 14 19.40 -22.58 12.85
C VAL A 14 19.41 -24.10 12.71
N CYS A 15 19.59 -24.64 11.50
CA CYS A 15 19.77 -26.08 11.28
C CYS A 15 21.02 -26.62 12.00
N MET A 16 22.14 -25.90 11.95
CA MET A 16 23.37 -26.30 12.65
C MET A 16 23.20 -26.24 14.17
N LEU A 17 22.48 -25.24 14.69
CA LEU A 17 22.14 -25.16 16.12
C LEU A 17 21.21 -26.29 16.57
N GLY A 18 20.28 -26.71 15.70
CA GLY A 18 19.43 -27.88 15.94
C GLY A 18 20.21 -29.19 16.10
N LEU A 19 21.29 -29.35 15.33
CA LEU A 19 22.16 -30.51 15.39
C LEU A 19 23.16 -30.47 16.56
N CYS A 20 23.73 -29.30 16.85
CA CYS A 20 24.81 -29.17 17.83
C CYS A 20 24.34 -28.88 19.27
N VAL A 21 23.17 -28.23 19.45
CA VAL A 21 22.72 -27.74 20.77
C VAL A 21 21.49 -28.49 21.26
N HIS A 22 20.36 -28.40 20.55
CA HIS A 22 19.10 -29.01 20.96
C HIS A 22 18.09 -29.09 19.80
N GLU A 23 17.29 -30.15 19.75
CA GLU A 23 16.28 -30.40 18.69
C GLU A 23 15.19 -29.31 18.61
N PHE A 24 15.01 -28.53 19.68
CA PHE A 24 14.05 -27.43 19.75
C PHE A 24 14.22 -26.42 18.60
N PHE A 25 15.46 -26.17 18.15
CA PHE A 25 15.72 -25.20 17.08
C PHE A 25 15.08 -25.59 15.74
N TYR A 26 14.78 -26.87 15.51
CA TYR A 26 14.03 -27.29 14.32
C TYR A 26 12.61 -26.71 14.28
N SER A 27 12.04 -26.33 15.42
CA SER A 27 10.72 -25.67 15.50
C SER A 27 10.74 -24.32 14.79
N PHE A 28 11.85 -23.58 14.81
CA PHE A 28 11.95 -22.29 14.12
C PHE A 28 11.95 -22.42 12.60
N LEU A 29 12.36 -23.57 12.06
CA LEU A 29 12.34 -23.81 10.62
C LEU A 29 10.90 -23.86 10.06
N LEU A 30 9.91 -24.15 10.91
CA LEU A 30 8.50 -24.15 10.52
C LEU A 30 7.99 -22.74 10.15
N PHE A 31 8.63 -21.67 10.64
CA PHE A 31 8.29 -20.31 10.24
C PHE A 31 8.59 -20.02 8.76
N ASP A 32 9.34 -20.87 8.06
CA ASP A 32 9.53 -20.78 6.60
C ASP A 32 8.21 -20.83 5.82
N LEU A 33 7.19 -21.52 6.35
CA LEU A 33 5.85 -21.55 5.75
C LEU A 33 5.29 -20.14 5.51
N VAL A 34 5.58 -19.21 6.41
CA VAL A 34 5.13 -17.81 6.33
C VAL A 34 5.80 -17.07 5.16
N TYR A 35 7.07 -17.34 4.89
CA TYR A 35 7.81 -16.71 3.80
C TYR A 35 7.45 -17.32 2.44
N ARG A 36 7.19 -18.63 2.41
CA ARG A 36 6.86 -19.37 1.18
C ARG A 36 5.46 -19.05 0.65
N GLU A 37 4.53 -18.73 1.54
CA GLU A 37 3.11 -18.51 1.20
C GLU A 37 2.78 -17.01 1.11
N GLU A 38 2.48 -16.51 -0.11
CA GLU A 38 2.19 -15.09 -0.35
C GLU A 38 0.99 -14.60 0.48
N THR A 39 -0.02 -15.47 0.69
CA THR A 39 -1.22 -15.12 1.45
C THR A 39 -0.91 -14.81 2.92
N LEU A 40 -0.08 -15.63 3.58
CA LEU A 40 0.35 -15.41 4.96
C LEU A 40 1.25 -14.19 5.08
N LEU A 41 2.15 -13.99 4.12
CA LEU A 41 3.00 -12.80 4.06
C LEU A 41 2.16 -11.51 4.00
N ASN A 42 1.07 -11.53 3.22
CA ASN A 42 0.15 -10.39 3.12
C ASN A 42 -0.56 -10.09 4.45
N VAL A 43 -0.90 -11.12 5.24
CA VAL A 43 -1.47 -10.94 6.59
C VAL A 43 -0.44 -10.32 7.55
N ILE A 44 0.82 -10.71 7.48
CA ILE A 44 1.87 -10.05 8.29
C ILE A 44 2.13 -8.63 7.80
N LYS A 45 2.04 -8.41 6.49
CA LYS A 45 2.21 -7.10 5.88
C LYS A 45 1.14 -6.12 6.32
N SER A 46 -0.10 -6.56 6.60
CA SER A 46 -1.14 -5.65 7.10
C SER A 46 -0.76 -5.07 8.46
N VAL A 47 -0.25 -5.90 9.37
CA VAL A 47 0.19 -5.45 10.70
C VAL A 47 1.48 -4.62 10.63
N THR A 48 2.43 -5.01 9.77
CA THR A 48 3.75 -4.35 9.71
C THR A 48 3.76 -3.05 8.90
N ARG A 49 2.88 -2.87 7.91
CA ARG A 49 2.83 -1.68 7.05
C ARG A 49 2.53 -0.39 7.84
N ASN A 50 1.51 -0.40 8.69
CA ASN A 50 1.21 0.71 9.61
C ASN A 50 1.67 0.40 11.05
N GLY A 51 2.75 -0.36 11.20
CA GLY A 51 3.27 -0.76 12.51
C GLY A 51 3.58 0.42 13.44
N ARG A 52 3.97 1.58 12.90
CA ARG A 52 4.16 2.81 13.70
C ARG A 52 2.89 3.23 14.42
N SER A 53 1.74 3.19 13.75
CA SER A 53 0.45 3.57 14.35
C SER A 53 0.03 2.56 15.41
N ILE A 54 0.23 1.26 15.16
CA ILE A 54 -0.05 0.20 16.14
C ILE A 54 0.81 0.36 17.39
N ILE A 55 2.12 0.60 17.23
CA ILE A 55 3.04 0.84 18.35
C ILE A 55 2.63 2.09 19.12
N LEU A 56 2.27 3.18 18.43
CA LEU A 56 1.83 4.41 19.09
C LEU A 56 0.53 4.20 19.90
N THR A 57 -0.43 3.43 19.36
CA THR A 57 -1.65 3.05 20.08
C THR A 57 -1.36 2.13 21.26
N ALA A 58 -0.43 1.18 21.13
CA ALA A 58 -0.01 0.32 22.22
C ALA A 58 0.68 1.12 23.35
N VAL A 59 1.50 2.12 22.99
CA VAL A 59 2.10 3.06 23.95
C VAL A 59 1.01 3.90 24.63
N LEU A 60 0.01 4.40 23.90
CA LEU A 60 -1.14 5.09 24.49
C LEU A 60 -1.90 4.18 25.46
N ALA A 61 -2.13 2.92 25.10
CA ALA A 61 -2.76 1.91 25.96
C ALA A 61 -1.96 1.72 27.25
N LEU A 62 -0.64 1.60 27.15
CA LEU A 62 0.26 1.45 28.29
C LEU A 62 0.23 2.68 29.20
N ILE A 63 0.23 3.89 28.63
CA ILE A 63 0.10 5.13 29.40
C ILE A 63 -1.23 5.19 30.15
N LEU A 64 -2.35 4.82 29.49
CA LEU A 64 -3.65 4.80 30.13
C LEU A 64 -3.72 3.77 31.25
N VAL A 65 -3.26 2.53 31.01
CA VAL A 65 -3.16 1.49 32.04
C VAL A 65 -2.30 1.97 33.22
N TYR A 66 -1.18 2.65 32.95
CA TYR A 66 -0.33 3.23 33.98
C TYR A 66 -1.08 4.27 34.84
N LEU A 67 -1.84 5.18 34.22
CA LEU A 67 -2.65 6.17 34.96
C LEU A 67 -3.72 5.50 35.84
N PHE A 68 -4.45 4.52 35.30
CA PHE A 68 -5.42 3.75 36.07
C PHE A 68 -4.75 2.98 37.21
N SER A 69 -3.55 2.42 36.99
CA SER A 69 -2.78 1.71 38.02
C SER A 69 -2.34 2.63 39.16
N ILE A 70 -1.95 3.88 38.89
CA ILE A 70 -1.66 4.86 39.95
C ILE A 70 -2.91 5.16 40.78
N ILE A 71 -4.05 5.39 40.13
CA ILE A 71 -5.33 5.65 40.82
C ILE A 71 -5.72 4.43 41.68
N GLY A 72 -5.57 3.23 41.12
CA GLY A 72 -5.77 1.96 41.84
C GLY A 72 -4.85 1.83 43.05
N PHE A 73 -3.56 2.14 42.90
CA PHE A 73 -2.59 2.07 43.98
C PHE A 73 -2.83 3.09 45.10
N LEU A 74 -3.31 4.30 44.77
CA LEU A 74 -3.53 5.35 45.78
C LEU A 74 -4.84 5.17 46.55
N PHE A 75 -5.90 4.73 45.89
CA PHE A 75 -7.25 4.70 46.49
C PHE A 75 -7.79 3.29 46.75
N LEU A 76 -7.31 2.28 46.03
CA LEU A 76 -7.90 0.92 46.00
C LEU A 76 -6.88 -0.19 46.32
N LYS A 77 -5.74 0.16 46.93
CA LYS A 77 -4.64 -0.78 47.21
C LYS A 77 -5.09 -2.03 47.99
N ASP A 78 -6.03 -1.87 48.92
CA ASP A 78 -6.51 -2.97 49.77
C ASP A 78 -7.48 -3.91 49.03
N ASP A 79 -8.05 -3.50 47.89
CA ASP A 79 -9.01 -4.30 47.12
C ASP A 79 -8.34 -5.20 46.05
N PHE A 80 -7.04 -5.04 45.81
CA PHE A 80 -6.25 -5.89 44.91
C PHE A 80 -5.83 -7.18 45.60
N ILE A 81 -6.76 -8.12 45.64
CA ILE A 81 -6.63 -9.41 46.28
C ILE A 81 -6.82 -10.49 45.22
N MET A 82 -5.87 -11.40 45.07
CA MET A 82 -5.94 -12.50 44.11
C MET A 82 -5.82 -13.86 44.81
N GLU A 83 -6.61 -14.82 44.34
CA GLU A 83 -6.43 -16.23 44.71
C GLU A 83 -5.20 -16.80 43.98
N VAL A 84 -4.27 -17.38 44.74
CA VAL A 84 -2.99 -17.94 44.28
C VAL A 84 -2.82 -19.37 44.80
N ASP A 85 -2.49 -20.27 43.88
CA ASP A 85 -2.09 -21.63 44.23
C ASP A 85 -0.60 -21.65 44.59
N ARG A 86 -0.29 -21.76 45.88
CA ARG A 86 1.10 -21.87 46.35
C ARG A 86 1.68 -23.22 45.94
N LEU A 87 2.80 -23.19 45.19
CA LEU A 87 3.56 -24.40 44.88
C LEU A 87 4.09 -25.01 46.18
N LYS A 88 3.52 -26.16 46.58
CA LYS A 88 4.09 -26.98 47.66
C LYS A 88 5.43 -27.54 47.17
N ILE A 89 6.52 -26.85 47.49
CA ILE A 89 7.86 -27.41 47.34
C ILE A 89 7.93 -28.59 48.30
N ARG A 90 7.81 -29.80 47.76
CA ARG A 90 8.09 -31.03 48.49
C ARG A 90 9.61 -31.13 48.63
N THR A 91 10.19 -30.33 49.53
CA THR A 91 11.57 -30.50 49.94
C THR A 91 11.65 -31.85 50.65
N PRO A 92 12.43 -32.84 50.17
CA PRO A 92 12.79 -33.95 51.05
C PRO A 92 13.58 -33.30 52.20
N ALA A 93 13.03 -33.39 53.42
CA ALA A 93 13.76 -33.03 54.63
C ALA A 93 14.94 -33.99 54.78
N ALA A 94 16.04 -33.69 54.07
CA ALA A 94 17.35 -34.23 54.38
C ALA A 94 17.83 -33.46 55.60
N GLY A 95 17.84 -34.16 56.74
CA GLY A 95 18.42 -33.66 57.97
C GLY A 95 19.86 -33.20 57.76
N ILE A 96 20.19 -32.08 58.39
CA ILE A 96 21.57 -31.70 58.66
C ILE A 96 22.08 -32.66 59.72
N GLY A 97 23.07 -33.47 59.40
CA GLY A 97 23.75 -34.33 60.37
C GLY A 97 24.53 -35.49 59.73
N GLU A 98 25.72 -35.17 59.24
CA GLU A 98 26.93 -36.00 59.18
C GLU A 98 26.90 -37.38 58.50
N VAL A 99 27.81 -37.50 57.52
CA VAL A 99 28.26 -38.71 56.84
C VAL A 99 28.80 -39.73 57.86
N PRO A 100 28.50 -41.04 57.70
CA PRO A 100 29.58 -41.96 57.36
C PRO A 100 29.25 -42.89 56.19
N THR A 101 30.23 -42.96 55.30
CA THR A 101 30.46 -44.00 54.31
C THR A 101 30.39 -45.39 54.95
N THR A 102 29.54 -46.29 54.47
CA THR A 102 29.85 -47.72 54.24
C THR A 102 28.64 -48.48 53.67
N THR A 103 28.82 -48.97 52.44
CA THR A 103 28.33 -50.26 51.88
C THR A 103 26.85 -50.64 51.95
N LEU A 104 26.22 -50.66 50.77
CA LEU A 104 25.05 -51.45 50.40
C LEU A 104 25.20 -52.92 50.80
N THR A 105 24.52 -53.38 51.86
CA THR A 105 24.15 -54.80 52.02
C THR A 105 22.93 -54.96 52.94
N SER A 106 21.97 -55.80 52.53
CA SER A 106 20.93 -56.43 53.35
C SER A 106 19.84 -55.51 53.92
N MET A 107 18.72 -55.27 53.23
CA MET A 107 17.51 -56.12 53.27
C MET A 107 17.38 -57.02 54.52
N MET A 108 16.29 -56.81 55.28
CA MET A 108 15.65 -57.71 56.25
C MET A 108 16.42 -58.04 57.54
N GLY A 109 15.90 -57.57 58.68
CA GLY A 109 16.44 -57.93 59.99
C GLY A 109 15.62 -57.39 61.16
N ALA A 110 14.52 -58.07 61.45
CA ALA A 110 13.94 -58.34 62.77
C ALA A 110 13.90 -57.22 63.84
N CYS A 111 12.67 -56.86 64.21
CA CYS A 111 12.36 -56.39 65.56
C CYS A 111 12.90 -57.36 66.61
N ALA A 112 13.73 -56.86 67.52
CA ALA A 112 14.06 -57.51 68.79
C ALA A 112 13.81 -56.51 69.94
N LYS A 113 12.80 -56.84 70.77
CA LYS A 113 12.71 -56.64 72.23
C LYS A 113 13.87 -55.83 72.86
N GLU A 114 13.70 -54.78 73.67
CA GLU A 114 12.73 -54.52 74.74
C GLU A 114 12.58 -53.01 75.04
N ASN A 115 11.39 -52.61 75.51
CA ASN A 115 11.09 -51.43 76.33
C ASN A 115 11.43 -50.01 75.79
N CYS A 116 10.49 -49.41 75.06
CA CYS A 116 10.38 -47.95 74.98
C CYS A 116 8.92 -47.54 75.19
N SER A 117 8.59 -47.12 76.40
CA SER A 117 7.33 -46.44 76.71
C SER A 117 7.61 -44.98 76.97
N THR A 118 7.22 -44.09 76.05
CA THR A 118 6.76 -42.75 76.44
C THR A 118 5.94 -42.12 75.30
N SER A 119 4.65 -41.95 75.57
CA SER A 119 3.71 -40.96 74.99
C SER A 119 4.08 -40.28 73.67
N ILE A 120 3.35 -40.63 72.61
CA ILE A 120 3.18 -39.78 71.42
C ILE A 120 2.34 -38.57 71.84
N PRO A 121 2.83 -37.31 71.73
CA PRO A 121 1.92 -36.18 71.68
C PRO A 121 1.17 -36.29 70.36
N ALA A 122 -0.15 -36.40 70.41
CA ALA A 122 -1.01 -36.25 69.25
C ALA A 122 -0.71 -34.89 68.61
N LEU A 123 -0.02 -34.90 67.46
CA LEU A 123 0.05 -33.74 66.60
C LEU A 123 -1.35 -33.61 65.99
N ASN A 124 -2.11 -32.64 66.50
CA ASN A 124 -3.34 -32.21 65.86
C ASN A 124 -3.05 -31.93 64.38
N PRO A 125 -3.74 -32.55 63.42
CA PRO A 125 -3.83 -32.01 62.08
C PRO A 125 -4.80 -30.82 62.17
N GLY A 126 -4.33 -29.74 62.77
CA GLY A 126 -4.91 -28.43 62.53
C GLY A 126 -4.50 -28.03 61.13
N GLU A 127 -5.30 -28.43 60.16
CA GLU A 127 -5.34 -27.78 58.85
C GLU A 127 -5.76 -26.33 59.08
N GLU A 128 -4.79 -25.46 59.37
CA GLU A 128 -4.92 -24.07 58.95
C GLU A 128 -4.63 -24.09 57.45
N GLU A 129 -5.69 -24.22 56.65
CA GLU A 129 -5.67 -23.76 55.27
C GLU A 129 -5.23 -22.30 55.32
N GLU A 130 -3.93 -22.03 55.13
CA GLU A 130 -3.48 -20.68 54.81
C GLU A 130 -4.19 -20.30 53.52
N ASP A 131 -5.25 -19.51 53.67
CA ASP A 131 -6.06 -18.97 52.60
C ASP A 131 -5.14 -18.56 51.45
N GLY A 132 -5.32 -19.18 50.29
CA GLY A 132 -4.54 -18.94 49.08
C GLY A 132 -4.83 -17.57 48.48
N ILE A 133 -4.84 -16.52 49.29
CA ILE A 133 -5.26 -15.17 48.97
C ILE A 133 -4.06 -14.25 49.19
N GLU A 134 -3.56 -13.63 48.11
CA GLU A 134 -2.38 -12.76 48.15
C GLU A 134 -2.70 -11.36 47.63
N ARG A 135 -2.11 -10.35 48.29
CA ARG A 135 -2.23 -8.94 47.91
C ARG A 135 -1.23 -8.61 46.80
N THR A 136 -1.72 -8.30 45.61
CA THR A 136 -0.85 -8.17 44.43
C THR A 136 -0.40 -6.73 44.14
N CYS A 137 -0.95 -5.72 44.83
CA CYS A 137 -0.69 -4.29 44.57
C CYS A 137 0.10 -3.62 45.73
N ASP A 138 1.09 -4.30 46.33
CA ASP A 138 1.90 -3.70 47.39
C ASP A 138 2.91 -2.66 46.90
N THR A 139 3.42 -2.85 45.69
CA THR A 139 4.28 -1.90 44.97
C THR A 139 3.58 -1.39 43.72
N LEU A 140 3.88 -0.16 43.31
CA LEU A 140 3.31 0.44 42.09
C LEU A 140 3.63 -0.42 40.86
N LEU A 141 4.83 -0.99 40.78
CA LEU A 141 5.22 -1.86 39.67
C LEU A 141 4.37 -3.13 39.60
N MET A 142 4.18 -3.83 40.72
CA MET A 142 3.33 -5.02 40.75
C MET A 142 1.88 -4.67 40.43
N CYS A 143 1.39 -3.51 40.90
CA CYS A 143 0.06 -3.05 40.55
C CYS A 143 -0.11 -2.84 39.03
N ILE A 144 0.85 -2.19 38.37
CA ILE A 144 0.84 -2.01 36.91
C ILE A 144 0.85 -3.36 36.20
N VAL A 145 1.70 -4.30 36.64
CA VAL A 145 1.79 -5.64 36.04
C VAL A 145 0.47 -6.40 36.23
N THR A 146 -0.16 -6.32 37.40
CA THR A 146 -1.45 -6.97 37.68
C THR A 146 -2.57 -6.39 36.81
N VAL A 147 -2.68 -5.06 36.71
CA VAL A 147 -3.69 -4.41 35.86
C VAL A 147 -3.44 -4.70 34.39
N LEU A 148 -2.18 -4.70 33.94
CA LEU A 148 -1.83 -4.98 32.54
C LEU A 148 -2.11 -6.44 32.17
N ASN A 149 -1.70 -7.40 32.99
CA ASN A 149 -1.85 -8.82 32.69
C ASN A 149 -3.29 -9.27 32.93
N GLN A 150 -3.81 -9.09 34.14
CA GLN A 150 -5.11 -9.64 34.52
C GLN A 150 -6.27 -8.72 34.08
N GLY A 151 -6.08 -7.40 34.15
CA GLY A 151 -7.12 -6.43 33.78
C GLY A 151 -7.37 -6.33 32.26
N LEU A 152 -6.35 -6.48 31.42
CA LEU A 152 -6.55 -6.51 29.95
C LEU A 152 -6.95 -7.90 29.42
N ARG A 153 -6.40 -8.98 29.99
CA ARG A 153 -6.58 -10.34 29.45
C ARG A 153 -7.93 -10.96 29.77
N ASN A 154 -8.52 -10.64 30.92
CA ASN A 154 -9.80 -11.22 31.34
C ASN A 154 -11.02 -10.69 30.58
N GLY A 155 -10.86 -9.65 29.75
CA GLY A 155 -11.90 -9.13 28.86
C GLY A 155 -12.97 -8.27 29.55
N GLY A 156 -13.30 -8.51 30.82
CA GLY A 156 -14.25 -7.68 31.60
C GLY A 156 -13.63 -6.44 32.26
N GLY A 157 -12.30 -6.29 32.15
CA GLY A 157 -11.54 -5.18 32.71
C GLY A 157 -10.95 -5.49 34.09
N VAL A 158 -10.40 -4.46 34.73
CA VAL A 158 -9.76 -4.57 36.04
C VAL A 158 -10.74 -4.90 37.17
N GLY A 159 -12.04 -4.62 36.99
CA GLY A 159 -13.10 -4.86 37.97
C GLY A 159 -13.25 -6.31 38.40
N ASP A 160 -12.95 -7.25 37.51
CA ASP A 160 -13.02 -8.69 37.78
C ASP A 160 -11.87 -9.21 38.65
N VAL A 161 -10.79 -8.43 38.77
CA VAL A 161 -9.59 -8.79 39.54
C VAL A 161 -9.69 -8.34 40.99
N LEU A 162 -10.40 -7.23 41.22
CA LEU A 162 -10.56 -6.70 42.56
C LEU A 162 -11.71 -7.39 43.29
N ARG A 163 -11.64 -7.33 44.62
CA ARG A 163 -12.74 -7.74 45.49
C ARG A 163 -14.04 -6.99 45.14
N LYS A 164 -15.16 -7.71 45.18
CA LYS A 164 -16.50 -7.14 45.00
C LYS A 164 -16.88 -6.31 46.25
N PRO A 165 -17.09 -4.98 46.14
CA PRO A 165 -17.41 -4.14 47.29
C PRO A 165 -18.86 -4.37 47.78
N SER A 166 -19.10 -4.13 49.06
CA SER A 166 -20.47 -4.09 49.61
C SER A 166 -21.16 -2.76 49.25
N LYS A 167 -22.51 -2.79 49.18
CA LYS A 167 -23.35 -1.61 48.90
C LYS A 167 -23.24 -0.49 49.94
N ASP A 168 -22.83 -0.83 51.17
CA ASP A 168 -22.78 0.09 52.32
C ASP A 168 -21.42 0.81 52.43
N GLU A 169 -20.45 0.47 51.58
CA GLU A 169 -19.12 1.10 51.57
C GLU A 169 -19.18 2.50 50.92
N PRO A 170 -18.57 3.54 51.54
CA PRO A 170 -18.67 4.92 51.06
C PRO A 170 -18.05 5.13 49.67
N LEU A 171 -17.14 4.25 49.25
CA LEU A 171 -16.44 4.30 47.97
C LEU A 171 -17.08 3.41 46.89
N PHE A 172 -18.23 2.79 47.15
CA PHE A 172 -18.91 1.90 46.20
C PHE A 172 -19.18 2.58 44.85
N ALA A 173 -19.72 3.80 44.85
CA ALA A 173 -20.03 4.52 43.61
C ALA A 173 -18.75 4.89 42.82
N ALA A 174 -17.70 5.33 43.52
CA ALA A 174 -16.42 5.65 42.90
C ALA A 174 -15.75 4.41 42.29
N ARG A 175 -15.87 3.25 42.96
CA ARG A 175 -15.39 1.95 42.47
C ARG A 175 -16.07 1.55 41.16
N VAL A 176 -17.40 1.61 41.11
CA VAL A 176 -18.17 1.28 39.90
C VAL A 176 -17.80 2.20 38.73
N VAL A 177 -17.66 3.50 38.97
CA VAL A 177 -17.23 4.45 37.93
C VAL A 177 -15.82 4.13 37.44
N TYR A 178 -14.88 3.81 38.34
CA TYR A 178 -13.53 3.42 37.97
C TYR A 178 -13.50 2.18 37.07
N ASP A 179 -14.25 1.12 37.42
CA ASP A 179 -14.31 -0.12 36.64
C ASP A 179 -14.96 0.10 35.26
N LEU A 180 -16.06 0.86 35.20
CA LEU A 180 -16.73 1.20 33.94
C LEU A 180 -15.83 2.07 33.03
N LEU A 181 -15.13 3.06 33.59
CA LEU A 181 -14.21 3.89 32.83
C LEU A 181 -13.05 3.07 32.27
N PHE A 182 -12.47 2.17 33.06
CA PHE A 182 -11.43 1.28 32.59
C PHE A 182 -11.93 0.40 31.43
N TYR A 183 -13.11 -0.21 31.59
CA TYR A 183 -13.70 -1.09 30.57
C TYR A 183 -13.98 -0.33 29.26
N PHE A 184 -14.70 0.78 29.31
CA PHE A 184 -15.04 1.52 28.08
C PHE A 184 -13.82 2.16 27.42
N ILE A 185 -12.92 2.76 28.18
CA ILE A 185 -11.78 3.48 27.60
C ILE A 185 -10.70 2.50 27.14
N VAL A 186 -10.25 1.59 28.00
CA VAL A 186 -9.07 0.76 27.72
C VAL A 186 -9.44 -0.47 26.88
N ILE A 187 -10.52 -1.18 27.23
CA ILE A 187 -10.91 -2.38 26.50
C ILE A 187 -11.67 -2.02 25.22
N ILE A 188 -12.77 -1.29 25.33
CA ILE A 188 -13.65 -1.04 24.17
C ILE A 188 -13.05 -0.05 23.19
N ILE A 189 -12.49 1.08 23.62
CA ILE A 189 -11.96 2.08 22.70
C ILE A 189 -10.55 1.71 22.25
N VAL A 190 -9.60 1.58 23.18
CA VAL A 190 -8.18 1.45 22.81
C VAL A 190 -7.85 0.11 22.16
N LEU A 191 -8.33 -1.01 22.71
CA LEU A 191 -8.02 -2.34 22.15
C LEU A 191 -8.68 -2.53 20.77
N ASN A 192 -9.92 -2.07 20.58
CA ASN A 192 -10.57 -2.10 19.27
C ASN A 192 -9.99 -1.10 18.27
N LEU A 193 -9.34 -0.02 18.73
CA LEU A 193 -8.60 0.88 17.83
C LEU A 193 -7.43 0.15 17.17
N ILE A 194 -6.72 -0.71 17.91
CA ILE A 194 -5.64 -1.54 17.35
C ILE A 194 -6.17 -2.44 16.24
N PHE A 195 -7.27 -3.16 16.48
CA PHE A 195 -7.92 -3.98 15.46
C PHE A 195 -8.44 -3.14 14.29
N GLY A 196 -8.98 -1.95 14.55
CA GLY A 196 -9.42 -1.00 13.53
C GLY A 196 -8.30 -0.61 12.56
N VAL A 197 -7.12 -0.27 13.08
CA VAL A 197 -5.93 0.03 12.25
C VAL A 197 -5.49 -1.18 11.42
N ILE A 198 -5.57 -2.39 11.97
CA ILE A 198 -5.23 -3.63 11.24
C ILE A 198 -6.25 -3.92 10.12
N ILE A 199 -7.54 -3.67 10.34
CA ILE A 199 -8.58 -3.86 9.32
C ILE A 199 -8.42 -2.84 8.19
N ASP A 200 -8.14 -1.58 8.54
CA ASP A 200 -7.91 -0.50 7.57
C ASP A 200 -6.70 -0.80 6.67
N THR A 201 -5.57 -1.20 7.25
CA THR A 201 -4.39 -1.63 6.49
C THR A 201 -4.64 -2.84 5.58
N PHE A 202 -5.50 -3.77 6.01
CA PHE A 202 -5.87 -4.91 5.19
C PHE A 202 -6.70 -4.48 3.97
N ALA A 203 -7.64 -3.54 4.16
CA ALA A 203 -8.42 -2.95 3.09
C ALA A 203 -7.53 -2.18 2.09
N ASP A 204 -6.54 -1.43 2.58
CA ASP A 204 -5.56 -0.72 1.76
C ASP A 204 -4.71 -1.67 0.90
N LEU A 205 -4.16 -2.72 1.51
CA LEU A 205 -3.36 -3.72 0.80
C LEU A 205 -4.16 -4.42 -0.30
N ARG A 206 -5.42 -4.73 -0.03
CA ARG A 206 -6.33 -5.31 -1.02
C ARG A 206 -6.59 -4.35 -2.18
N SER A 207 -6.91 -3.10 -1.87
CA SER A 207 -7.19 -2.06 -2.87
C SER A 207 -5.96 -1.76 -3.74
N GLU A 208 -4.76 -1.74 -3.14
CA GLU A 208 -3.51 -1.57 -3.89
C GLU A 208 -3.21 -2.75 -4.81
N LYS A 209 -3.40 -4.00 -4.33
CA LYS A 209 -3.23 -5.19 -5.17
C LYS A 209 -4.21 -5.17 -6.35
N GLN A 210 -5.48 -4.87 -6.10
CA GLN A 210 -6.50 -4.78 -7.14
C GLN A 210 -6.16 -3.69 -8.16
N LYS A 211 -5.77 -2.49 -7.71
CA LYS A 211 -5.37 -1.39 -8.60
C LYS A 211 -4.17 -1.75 -9.47
N LYS A 212 -3.17 -2.45 -8.90
CA LYS A 212 -2.01 -2.93 -9.67
C LYS A 212 -2.39 -3.95 -10.73
N GLU A 213 -3.25 -4.91 -10.38
CA GLU A 213 -3.75 -5.91 -11.33
C GLU A 213 -4.61 -5.29 -12.43
N GLU A 214 -5.38 -4.25 -12.10
CA GLU A 214 -6.15 -3.48 -13.07
C GLU A 214 -5.23 -2.76 -14.06
N ILE A 215 -4.30 -1.94 -13.59
CA ILE A 215 -3.33 -1.21 -14.44
C ILE A 215 -2.56 -2.18 -15.35
N LEU A 216 -2.13 -3.34 -14.82
CA LEU A 216 -1.42 -4.36 -15.61
C LEU A 216 -2.28 -4.93 -16.77
N LYS A 217 -3.60 -5.00 -16.62
CA LYS A 217 -4.52 -5.54 -17.62
C LYS A 217 -5.06 -4.48 -18.58
N THR A 218 -5.22 -3.25 -18.11
CA THR A 218 -5.88 -2.17 -18.84
C THR A 218 -4.91 -1.18 -19.44
N THR A 219 -3.65 -1.10 -18.99
CA THR A 219 -2.68 -0.13 -19.49
C THR A 219 -1.50 -0.83 -20.17
N CYS A 220 -1.08 -0.31 -21.32
CA CYS A 220 0.11 -0.81 -22.01
C CYS A 220 1.39 -0.40 -21.26
N PHE A 221 2.27 -1.38 -20.98
CA PHE A 221 3.51 -1.18 -20.21
C PHE A 221 4.48 -0.18 -20.84
N ILE A 222 4.52 -0.08 -22.18
CA ILE A 222 5.49 0.75 -22.89
C ILE A 222 4.97 2.17 -23.08
N CYS A 223 3.80 2.32 -23.72
CA CYS A 223 3.29 3.65 -24.07
C CYS A 223 2.39 4.28 -23.01
N GLY A 224 1.89 3.52 -22.03
CA GLY A 224 0.99 4.03 -20.99
C GLY A 224 -0.43 4.29 -21.46
N LEU A 225 -0.82 3.87 -22.67
CA LEU A 225 -2.19 4.01 -23.15
C LEU A 225 -3.11 2.97 -22.51
N GLU A 226 -4.30 3.42 -22.17
CA GLU A 226 -5.39 2.57 -21.68
C GLU A 226 -6.04 1.78 -22.82
N ARG A 227 -6.61 0.63 -22.45
CA ARG A 227 -7.27 -0.34 -23.34
C ARG A 227 -8.42 0.30 -24.13
N ASP A 228 -9.13 1.24 -23.50
CA ASP A 228 -10.26 1.98 -24.07
C ASP A 228 -9.91 2.72 -25.37
N LYS A 229 -8.65 3.13 -25.57
CA LYS A 229 -8.20 3.83 -26.79
C LYS A 229 -8.12 2.95 -28.01
N PHE A 230 -8.05 1.64 -27.82
CA PHE A 230 -7.98 0.63 -28.88
C PHE A 230 -9.35 0.02 -29.19
N ASP A 231 -10.35 0.30 -28.35
CA ASP A 231 -11.72 -0.12 -28.62
C ASP A 231 -12.25 0.60 -29.86
N ASN A 232 -12.85 -0.15 -30.79
CA ASN A 232 -13.34 0.33 -32.10
C ASN A 232 -12.25 0.81 -33.09
N LYS A 233 -10.98 0.44 -32.87
CA LYS A 233 -9.90 0.63 -33.84
C LYS A 233 -9.58 -0.68 -34.56
N THR A 234 -8.80 -0.59 -35.64
CA THR A 234 -8.41 -1.75 -36.46
C THR A 234 -7.50 -2.72 -35.71
N VAL A 235 -6.66 -2.19 -34.82
CA VAL A 235 -5.74 -2.97 -34.00
C VAL A 235 -6.31 -3.13 -32.59
N SER A 236 -6.44 -4.37 -32.14
CA SER A 236 -6.88 -4.70 -30.78
C SER A 236 -5.80 -4.41 -29.74
N PHE A 237 -6.19 -4.21 -28.47
CA PHE A 237 -5.23 -4.02 -27.39
C PHE A 237 -4.29 -5.22 -27.21
N GLU A 238 -4.80 -6.45 -27.37
CA GLU A 238 -4.02 -7.68 -27.27
C GLU A 238 -2.97 -7.80 -28.39
N GLU A 239 -3.29 -7.34 -29.60
CA GLU A 239 -2.34 -7.29 -30.71
C GLU A 239 -1.30 -6.18 -30.51
N HIS A 240 -1.74 -5.01 -30.03
CA HIS A 240 -0.85 -3.90 -29.67
C HIS A 240 0.24 -4.33 -28.67
N ILE A 241 -0.11 -5.01 -27.58
CA ILE A 241 0.89 -5.43 -26.57
C ILE A 241 1.77 -6.60 -27.03
N LYS A 242 1.31 -7.44 -27.99
CA LYS A 242 2.05 -8.63 -28.44
C LYS A 242 2.96 -8.35 -29.62
N ALA A 243 2.50 -7.55 -30.59
CA ALA A 243 3.19 -7.28 -31.84
C ALA A 243 3.89 -5.92 -31.85
N GLU A 244 3.19 -4.85 -31.46
CA GLU A 244 3.75 -3.48 -31.52
C GLU A 244 4.62 -3.17 -30.29
N HIS A 245 4.06 -3.30 -29.08
CA HIS A 245 4.64 -2.88 -27.81
C HIS A 245 4.93 -4.07 -26.88
N ASN A 246 5.64 -5.07 -27.39
CA ASN A 246 6.09 -6.21 -26.59
C ASN A 246 7.31 -5.84 -25.73
N MET A 247 7.20 -5.97 -24.41
CA MET A 247 8.28 -5.62 -23.47
C MET A 247 9.61 -6.35 -23.74
N TRP A 248 9.55 -7.59 -24.23
CA TRP A 248 10.74 -8.40 -24.47
C TRP A 248 11.48 -7.97 -25.73
N HIS A 249 10.76 -7.50 -26.76
CA HIS A 249 11.39 -7.00 -27.98
C HIS A 249 12.28 -5.78 -27.69
N TYR A 250 11.86 -4.89 -26.77
CA TYR A 250 12.70 -3.77 -26.32
C TYR A 250 13.97 -4.26 -25.61
N LEU A 251 13.86 -5.28 -24.76
CA LEU A 251 15.03 -5.86 -24.09
C LEU A 251 15.99 -6.50 -25.10
N TYR A 252 15.48 -7.28 -26.05
CA TYR A 252 16.30 -7.89 -27.10
C TYR A 252 17.00 -6.84 -27.96
N PHE A 253 16.32 -5.73 -28.29
CA PHE A 253 16.92 -4.64 -29.03
C PHE A 253 18.05 -3.95 -28.25
N ILE A 254 17.89 -3.73 -26.94
CA ILE A 254 18.95 -3.18 -26.09
C ILE A 254 20.16 -4.12 -26.03
N VAL A 255 19.95 -5.43 -25.93
CA VAL A 255 21.03 -6.43 -25.95
C VAL A 255 21.73 -6.44 -27.31
N LEU A 256 20.97 -6.37 -28.41
CA LEU A 256 21.51 -6.29 -29.77
C LEU A 256 22.43 -5.08 -29.93
N VAL A 257 21.96 -3.88 -29.54
CA VAL A 257 22.76 -2.64 -29.62
C VAL A 257 24.02 -2.72 -28.76
N LYS A 258 24.02 -3.47 -27.65
CA LYS A 258 25.22 -3.62 -26.82
C LYS A 258 26.26 -4.61 -27.36
N VAL A 259 25.84 -5.60 -28.14
CA VAL A 259 26.72 -6.67 -28.63
C VAL A 259 27.19 -6.42 -30.07
N LYS A 260 26.37 -5.76 -30.88
CA LYS A 260 26.66 -5.45 -32.27
C LYS A 260 27.79 -4.42 -32.38
N ASP A 261 28.60 -4.53 -33.43
CA ASP A 261 29.71 -3.61 -33.66
C ASP A 261 29.18 -2.18 -33.98
N PRO A 262 29.72 -1.12 -33.37
CA PRO A 262 29.29 0.26 -33.62
C PRO A 262 29.35 0.70 -35.08
N THR A 263 30.23 0.10 -35.89
CA THR A 263 30.36 0.41 -37.33
C THR A 263 29.23 -0.19 -38.17
N GLU A 264 28.52 -1.19 -37.65
CA GLU A 264 27.41 -1.86 -38.34
C GLU A 264 26.04 -1.33 -37.91
N TYR A 265 26.01 -0.30 -37.04
CA TYR A 265 24.75 0.27 -36.59
C TYR A 265 23.97 0.88 -37.75
N THR A 266 22.68 0.61 -37.78
CA THR A 266 21.74 1.38 -38.60
C THR A 266 21.56 2.79 -38.00
N GLY A 267 20.97 3.72 -38.77
CA GLY A 267 20.69 5.08 -38.28
C GLY A 267 19.92 5.10 -36.94
N PRO A 268 18.78 4.38 -36.84
CA PRO A 268 18.03 4.28 -35.58
C PRO A 268 18.81 3.59 -34.45
N GLU A 269 19.60 2.55 -34.75
CA GLU A 269 20.45 1.89 -33.75
C GLU A 269 21.49 2.84 -33.18
N SER A 270 22.16 3.63 -34.02
CA SER A 270 23.13 4.65 -33.60
C SER A 270 22.48 5.70 -32.69
N TYR A 271 21.27 6.16 -33.05
CA TYR A 271 20.51 7.11 -32.24
C TYR A 271 20.16 6.53 -30.87
N VAL A 272 19.64 5.30 -30.80
CA VAL A 272 19.31 4.66 -29.53
C VAL A 272 20.57 4.35 -28.71
N ALA A 273 21.67 3.96 -29.35
CA ALA A 273 22.96 3.75 -28.68
C ALA A 273 23.42 5.04 -27.98
N GLN A 274 23.35 6.18 -28.67
CA GLN A 274 23.66 7.49 -28.09
C GLN A 274 22.73 7.82 -26.91
N MET A 275 21.42 7.63 -27.07
CA MET A 275 20.44 7.87 -25.99
C MET A 275 20.69 7.01 -24.75
N ILE A 276 21.12 5.75 -24.93
CA ILE A 276 21.48 4.85 -23.82
C ILE A 276 22.73 5.37 -23.09
N VAL A 277 23.75 5.85 -23.82
CA VAL A 277 24.96 6.44 -23.24
C VAL A 277 24.64 7.71 -22.47
N GLU A 278 23.75 8.56 -23.00
CA GLU A 278 23.26 9.79 -22.36
C GLU A 278 22.26 9.53 -21.22
N LYS A 279 21.84 8.27 -21.03
CA LYS A 279 20.78 7.86 -20.08
C LYS A 279 19.45 8.57 -20.31
N ASN A 280 19.16 8.94 -21.56
CA ASN A 280 17.90 9.54 -21.96
C ASN A 280 16.89 8.44 -22.40
N LEU A 281 15.69 8.49 -21.83
CA LEU A 281 14.60 7.53 -22.08
C LEU A 281 13.54 8.07 -23.07
N ASP A 282 13.75 9.24 -23.67
CA ASP A 282 12.79 9.90 -24.56
C ASP A 282 12.55 9.14 -25.89
N TRP A 283 13.40 8.18 -26.23
CA TRP A 283 13.22 7.33 -27.41
C TRP A 283 12.09 6.30 -27.23
N PHE A 284 11.65 6.02 -25.99
CA PHE A 284 10.45 5.22 -25.75
C PHE A 284 9.18 6.01 -26.11
N PRO A 285 8.16 5.39 -26.73
CA PRO A 285 6.91 6.07 -27.01
C PRO A 285 6.17 6.38 -25.70
N ARG A 286 5.72 7.63 -25.51
CA ARG A 286 4.91 8.06 -24.37
C ARG A 286 3.55 8.54 -24.85
N MET A 287 2.47 7.95 -24.34
CA MET A 287 1.07 8.29 -24.64
C MET A 287 0.75 8.33 -26.15
N ARG A 288 1.44 7.52 -26.97
CA ARG A 288 1.26 7.46 -28.42
C ARG A 288 1.51 6.06 -28.95
N ALA A 289 0.83 5.70 -30.04
CA ALA A 289 1.02 4.45 -30.78
C ALA A 289 0.71 4.68 -32.26
N MET A 290 1.48 4.07 -33.16
CA MET A 290 1.32 4.23 -34.62
C MET A 290 -0.08 3.84 -35.10
N SER A 291 -0.65 2.78 -34.54
CA SER A 291 -2.00 2.27 -34.82
C SER A 291 -3.13 3.26 -34.51
N LEU A 292 -2.88 4.30 -33.71
CA LEU A 292 -3.86 5.32 -33.36
C LEU A 292 -3.74 6.62 -34.18
N VAL A 293 -2.66 6.78 -34.95
CA VAL A 293 -2.39 8.01 -35.73
C VAL A 293 -3.27 8.14 -36.97
N SER A 294 -4.01 7.08 -37.34
CA SER A 294 -4.88 7.05 -38.53
C SER A 294 -6.11 7.96 -38.48
N ASN A 295 -6.24 8.86 -37.50
CA ASN A 295 -7.33 9.86 -37.43
C ASN A 295 -6.95 11.24 -38.00
N GLU A 296 -5.74 11.41 -38.55
CA GLU A 296 -5.37 12.61 -39.34
C GLU A 296 -6.19 12.75 -40.63
N GLY A 297 -6.82 11.67 -41.10
CA GLY A 297 -7.71 11.68 -42.25
C GLY A 297 -8.87 12.68 -42.13
N ASP A 298 -9.42 12.90 -40.93
CA ASP A 298 -10.50 13.89 -40.74
C ASP A 298 -10.00 15.34 -40.90
N SER A 299 -8.73 15.60 -40.58
CA SER A 299 -8.10 16.91 -40.80
C SER A 299 -7.80 17.09 -42.28
N GLU A 300 -7.21 16.08 -42.93
CA GLU A 300 -6.94 16.08 -44.37
C GLU A 300 -8.24 16.22 -45.19
N GLN A 301 -9.33 15.55 -44.79
CA GLN A 301 -10.63 15.68 -45.44
C GLN A 301 -11.18 17.11 -45.34
N ASN A 302 -11.01 17.76 -44.18
CA ASN A 302 -11.42 19.16 -43.99
C ASN A 302 -10.55 20.13 -44.80
N GLU A 303 -9.25 19.86 -44.91
CA GLU A 303 -8.34 20.64 -45.76
C GLU A 303 -8.69 20.49 -47.24
N ILE A 304 -8.98 19.27 -47.72
CA ILE A 304 -9.41 19.01 -49.09
C ILE A 304 -10.73 19.73 -49.38
N ARG A 305 -11.70 19.72 -48.45
CA ARG A 305 -12.96 20.46 -48.58
C ARG A 305 -12.73 21.96 -48.69
N ASN A 306 -11.85 22.52 -47.86
CA ASN A 306 -11.49 23.94 -47.89
C ASN A 306 -10.79 24.32 -49.22
N LEU A 307 -9.88 23.46 -49.70
CA LEU A 307 -9.24 23.64 -51.00
C LEU A 307 -10.24 23.60 -52.15
N GLN A 308 -11.26 22.74 -52.07
CA GLN A 308 -12.31 22.65 -53.08
C GLN A 308 -13.21 23.89 -53.12
N GLU A 309 -13.61 24.42 -51.95
CA GLU A 309 -14.33 25.71 -51.85
C GLU A 309 -13.51 26.88 -52.43
N ARG A 310 -12.20 26.92 -52.14
CA ARG A 310 -11.30 27.93 -52.73
C ARG A 310 -11.23 27.80 -54.24
N LEU A 311 -11.09 26.59 -54.78
CA LEU A 311 -11.05 26.35 -56.22
C LEU A 311 -12.34 26.81 -56.91
N GLU A 312 -13.50 26.48 -56.35
CA GLU A 312 -14.81 26.89 -56.89
C GLU A 312 -14.98 28.42 -56.88
N SER A 313 -14.55 29.09 -55.80
CA SER A 313 -14.55 30.55 -55.73
C SER A 313 -13.66 31.18 -56.81
N THR A 314 -12.46 30.64 -57.03
CA THR A 314 -11.56 31.14 -58.08
C THR A 314 -12.11 30.90 -59.47
N MET A 315 -12.75 29.75 -59.71
CA MET A 315 -13.38 29.42 -60.98
C MET A 315 -14.56 30.35 -61.28
N SER A 316 -15.34 30.71 -60.25
CA SER A 316 -16.44 31.69 -60.37
C SER A 316 -15.92 33.08 -60.73
N LEU A 317 -14.81 33.51 -60.11
CA LEU A 317 -14.18 34.80 -60.38
C LEU A 317 -13.60 34.85 -61.80
N VAL A 318 -12.95 33.77 -62.26
CA VAL A 318 -12.45 33.65 -63.63
C VAL A 318 -13.60 33.73 -64.65
N LYS A 319 -14.73 33.08 -64.37
CA LYS A 319 -15.92 33.15 -65.23
C LYS A 319 -16.51 34.56 -65.29
N GLN A 320 -16.61 35.25 -64.15
CA GLN A 320 -17.07 36.65 -64.09
C GLN A 320 -16.13 37.58 -64.86
N LEU A 321 -14.82 37.45 -64.66
CA LEU A 321 -13.82 38.25 -65.37
C LEU A 321 -13.88 37.99 -66.89
N SER A 322 -14.05 36.74 -67.30
CA SER A 322 -14.24 36.40 -68.72
C SER A 322 -15.50 37.04 -69.30
N SER A 323 -16.59 37.08 -68.55
CA SER A 323 -17.84 37.74 -68.97
C SER A 323 -17.65 39.25 -69.10
N GLN A 324 -16.99 39.88 -68.14
CA GLN A 324 -16.69 41.33 -68.17
C GLN A 324 -15.77 41.68 -69.34
N LEU A 325 -14.77 40.84 -69.65
CA LEU A 325 -13.90 41.03 -70.81
C LEU A 325 -14.68 40.91 -72.13
N ALA A 326 -15.64 39.97 -72.22
CA ALA A 326 -16.48 39.81 -73.40
C ALA A 326 -17.41 41.02 -73.59
N GLU A 327 -18.04 41.51 -72.52
CA GLU A 327 -18.91 42.68 -72.54
C GLU A 327 -18.12 43.96 -72.87
N LEU A 328 -16.94 44.14 -72.28
CA LEU A 328 -16.05 45.26 -72.59
C LEU A 328 -15.62 45.25 -74.07
N LYS A 329 -15.30 44.06 -74.60
CA LYS A 329 -14.99 43.90 -76.03
C LYS A 329 -16.18 44.31 -76.90
N GLU A 330 -17.40 43.89 -76.55
CA GLU A 330 -18.61 44.27 -77.28
C GLU A 330 -18.85 45.78 -77.23
N GLN A 331 -18.77 46.41 -76.04
CA GLN A 331 -18.89 47.85 -75.87
C GLN A 331 -17.83 48.62 -76.67
N MET A 332 -16.58 48.14 -76.69
CA MET A 332 -15.50 48.75 -77.50
C MET A 332 -15.79 48.62 -79.01
N THR A 333 -16.35 47.50 -79.47
CA THR A 333 -16.75 47.34 -80.87
C THR A 333 -17.95 48.22 -81.24
N GLU A 334 -18.94 48.35 -80.36
CA GLU A 334 -20.09 49.25 -80.54
C GLU A 334 -19.66 50.72 -80.50
N GLN A 335 -18.80 51.14 -79.57
CA GLN A 335 -18.21 52.49 -79.58
C GLN A 335 -17.45 52.77 -80.89
N ARG A 336 -16.71 51.80 -81.42
CA ARG A 336 -16.02 51.93 -82.71
C ARG A 336 -17.01 52.11 -83.86
N LYS A 337 -18.09 51.33 -83.91
CA LYS A 337 -19.18 51.48 -84.89
C LYS A 337 -19.89 52.84 -84.75
N ASN A 338 -20.12 53.30 -83.52
CA ASN A 338 -20.80 54.57 -83.26
C ASN A 338 -19.91 55.77 -83.61
N LYS A 339 -18.59 55.70 -83.36
CA LYS A 339 -17.61 56.68 -83.89
C LYS A 339 -17.57 56.69 -85.42
N GLN A 340 -17.65 55.52 -86.07
CA GLN A 340 -17.77 55.44 -87.53
C GLN A 340 -19.07 56.08 -88.04
N ARG A 341 -20.21 55.88 -87.35
CA ARG A 341 -21.48 56.54 -87.69
C ARG A 341 -21.45 58.05 -87.50
N LEU A 342 -20.86 58.56 -86.41
CA LEU A 342 -20.65 60.00 -86.22
C LEU A 342 -19.74 60.59 -87.30
N GLY A 343 -18.73 59.84 -87.75
CA GLY A 343 -17.89 60.22 -88.89
C GLY A 343 -18.63 60.35 -90.22
N PHE A 344 -19.77 59.67 -90.39
CA PHE A 344 -20.64 59.79 -91.58
C PHE A 344 -21.65 60.95 -91.49
N LEU A 345 -22.02 61.38 -90.28
CA LEU A 345 -22.97 62.48 -90.03
C LEU A 345 -22.29 63.85 -89.84
N GLY A 346 -20.95 63.88 -89.84
CA GLY A 346 -20.15 65.09 -89.70
C GLY A 346 -19.21 65.32 -90.89
N SER A 347 -19.74 65.43 -92.11
CA SER A 347 -19.00 66.01 -93.24
C SER A 347 -19.94 66.58 -94.31
N ASN A 348 -19.77 67.88 -94.58
CA ASN A 348 -20.45 68.79 -95.54
C ASN A 348 -21.57 69.62 -94.85
N THR A 349 -21.40 70.90 -94.49
CA THR A 349 -20.86 72.04 -95.27
C THR A 349 -20.43 73.24 -94.38
N PRO A 350 -19.71 74.24 -94.94
CA PRO A 350 -18.95 75.28 -94.22
C PRO A 350 -19.68 76.63 -94.06
N HIS A 351 -18.95 77.62 -93.49
CA HIS A 351 -19.22 79.08 -93.37
C HIS A 351 -20.03 79.52 -92.13
N VAL A 352 -19.73 80.58 -91.35
CA VAL A 352 -18.60 81.54 -91.22
C VAL A 352 -18.93 82.48 -90.03
N ASN A 353 -17.89 83.02 -89.35
CA ASN A 353 -17.84 84.26 -88.53
C ASN A 353 -18.78 84.38 -87.28
N HIS A 354 -18.47 85.07 -86.19
CA HIS A 354 -17.51 86.15 -85.88
C HIS A 354 -17.14 86.13 -84.37
N HIS A 355 -15.90 86.53 -84.09
CA HIS A 355 -15.40 87.35 -82.98
C HIS A 355 -16.14 87.48 -81.62
N MET A 356 -15.41 87.13 -80.55
CA MET A 356 -15.04 87.89 -79.32
C MET A 356 -15.74 89.24 -79.03
N PRO A 357 -15.91 89.65 -77.74
CA PRO A 357 -14.77 90.07 -76.90
C PRO A 357 -14.82 89.62 -75.42
N PRO A 358 -13.72 89.82 -74.66
CA PRO A 358 -13.62 89.58 -73.22
C PRO A 358 -14.33 90.72 -72.44
N PRO A 359 -14.67 90.54 -71.15
CA PRO A 359 -13.72 90.64 -70.04
C PRO A 359 -13.73 89.46 -69.05
#